data_AF-A0A3B9YKJ4-F1
#
_entry.id   AF-A0A3B9YKJ4-F1
#
_cell.length_a   1.000
_cell.length_b   1.000
_cell.length_c   1.000
_cell.angle_alpha   90.00
_cell.angle_beta   90.00
_cell.angle_gamma   90.00
#
_symmetry.space_group_name_H-M   'P 1'
#
loop_
_entity.id
_entity.type
_entity.pdbx_description
1 polymer ?
#
loop_
_entity_poly.entity_id
_entity_poly.type
_entity_poly.pdbx_seq_one_letter_code
_entity_poly.pdbx_strand_id
1 'polypeptide(L)'
;MPREEEGVFVGQGAFGIDPSRALRVLRERQIDPSVSRMALWVRAAVMRKAARIEFVWDTAELTIRFDGKPFSTEELADPFSGLLEEGGSGETRWLALALLHTALPEVRVRVESGPPGARRAVLQDEEGIRPTKPSTRHADTAVAVSWPFFLSTAGLDHPSRWAPRGLTLEELASCPLRIRTMWKGEKRSPWSFIPMKSNTRRHNAARLRLGKTELLLCVSEGLPGICLRVAPAGVSLGWTATLPSPLSLSVWVDDPGLSLDASLRSPAKDEEFQRVLAAVQEAAGRFVLDVLARHRRSMKLAGGLLASSPALARRWAKQMGGEGSRGLSLSVGWVNAWGPFFPRLSGDAKRVDECVRMTKLLREAALVSLTDRGAGRFLLNEPLFFDDQGRPLTLEDVLPMKQICFWGGSAPASVHQPGRVWELSQTDPVFLHIIRSRNLACPYGT
;
A
#
# COMPACT_ATOMS: atom_id res chain seq x y z
N MET A 1 24.12 52.24 -31.42
CA MET A 1 22.77 51.65 -31.31
C MET A 1 22.68 50.53 -32.33
N PRO A 2 22.86 49.25 -31.94
CA PRO A 2 22.62 48.13 -32.86
C PRO A 2 21.11 48.01 -33.10
N ARG A 3 20.73 47.69 -34.34
CA ARG A 3 19.35 47.50 -34.76
C ARG A 3 18.77 46.28 -34.04
N GLU A 4 17.58 46.45 -33.46
CA GLU A 4 16.74 45.35 -32.99
C GLU A 4 16.41 44.45 -34.20
N GLU A 5 16.96 43.24 -34.20
CA GLU A 5 16.53 42.20 -35.13
C GLU A 5 15.16 41.70 -34.67
N GLU A 6 14.11 42.10 -35.38
CA GLU A 6 12.75 41.57 -35.24
C GLU A 6 12.79 40.05 -35.48
N GLY A 7 12.60 39.28 -34.41
CA GLY A 7 12.49 37.84 -34.47
C GLY A 7 11.29 37.41 -35.33
N VAL A 8 11.57 36.81 -36.48
CA VAL A 8 10.55 36.25 -37.38
C VAL A 8 9.93 35.02 -36.72
N PHE A 9 8.64 35.09 -36.40
CA PHE A 9 7.84 33.96 -35.93
C PHE A 9 7.65 32.94 -37.05
N VAL A 10 8.49 31.92 -37.10
CA VAL A 10 8.40 30.79 -38.03
C VAL A 10 7.42 29.73 -37.50
N GLY A 11 6.12 30.03 -37.57
CA GLY A 11 5.01 29.07 -37.65
C GLY A 11 4.79 28.07 -36.50
N GLN A 12 3.53 27.79 -36.17
CA GLN A 12 3.16 26.63 -35.36
C GLN A 12 3.36 25.34 -36.17
N GLY A 13 4.58 24.78 -36.15
CA GLY A 13 4.84 23.44 -36.65
C GLY A 13 4.34 22.39 -35.65
N ALA A 14 3.33 21.62 -36.02
CA ALA A 14 2.97 20.42 -35.28
C ALA A 14 4.04 19.35 -35.55
N PHE A 15 4.79 18.95 -34.52
CA PHE A 15 5.71 17.82 -34.62
C PHE A 15 4.91 16.53 -34.73
N GLY A 16 4.76 16.00 -35.95
CA GLY A 16 4.20 14.68 -36.17
C GLY A 16 5.14 13.61 -35.63
N ILE A 17 4.71 12.87 -34.60
CA ILE A 17 5.43 11.71 -34.09
C ILE A 17 5.10 10.52 -35.00
N ASP A 18 6.10 9.89 -35.62
CA ASP A 18 5.94 8.60 -36.32
C ASP A 18 5.61 7.50 -35.27
N PRO A 19 4.37 6.95 -35.26
CA PRO A 19 3.93 5.98 -34.27
C PRO A 19 4.78 4.71 -34.24
N SER A 20 5.23 4.25 -35.42
CA SER A 20 6.02 3.02 -35.55
C SER A 20 7.40 3.20 -34.94
N ARG A 21 8.03 4.35 -35.20
CA ARG A 21 9.31 4.72 -34.60
C ARG A 21 9.18 4.96 -33.10
N ALA A 22 8.12 5.62 -32.64
CA ALA A 22 7.86 5.84 -31.22
C ALA A 22 7.69 4.53 -30.46
N LEU A 23 6.88 3.60 -30.98
CA LEU A 23 6.70 2.28 -30.38
C LEU A 23 7.99 1.47 -30.37
N ARG A 24 8.79 1.50 -31.44
CA ARG A 24 10.11 0.86 -31.45
C ARG A 24 11.01 1.43 -30.36
N VAL A 25 11.11 2.75 -30.23
CA VAL A 25 11.91 3.39 -29.19
C VAL A 25 11.39 3.04 -27.80
N LEU A 26 10.08 3.03 -27.58
CA LEU A 26 9.47 2.63 -26.30
C LEU A 26 9.73 1.15 -25.97
N ARG A 27 9.73 0.27 -26.98
CA ARG A 27 10.08 -1.17 -26.85
C ARG A 27 11.56 -1.37 -26.58
N GLU A 28 12.45 -0.56 -27.16
CA GLU A 28 13.89 -0.63 -26.92
C GLU A 28 14.27 -0.06 -25.55
N ARG A 29 13.61 1.03 -25.15
CA ARG A 29 13.79 1.71 -23.86
C ARG A 29 12.91 1.11 -22.77
N GLN A 30 12.63 -0.20 -22.83
CA GLN A 30 11.64 -0.90 -21.99
C GLN A 30 11.55 -0.30 -20.59
N ILE A 31 10.33 -0.07 -20.14
CA ILE A 31 10.07 0.28 -18.75
C ILE A 31 10.81 -0.67 -17.84
N ASP A 32 11.36 -0.08 -16.80
CA ASP A 32 12.20 -0.73 -15.81
C ASP A 32 11.62 -2.12 -15.40
N PRO A 33 12.39 -3.20 -15.53
CA PRO A 33 11.92 -4.60 -15.50
C PRO A 33 11.22 -5.05 -14.21
N SER A 34 11.31 -4.28 -13.13
CA SER A 34 10.49 -4.49 -11.92
C SER A 34 9.04 -4.01 -12.02
N VAL A 35 8.60 -3.34 -13.11
CA VAL A 35 7.18 -3.09 -13.32
C VAL A 35 6.50 -4.40 -13.69
N SER A 36 5.57 -4.84 -12.85
CA SER A 36 4.84 -6.08 -13.09
C SER A 36 3.96 -5.98 -14.35
N ARG A 37 4.25 -6.84 -15.32
CA ARG A 37 3.43 -7.01 -16.53
C ARG A 37 2.00 -7.43 -16.20
N MET A 38 1.83 -8.27 -15.17
CA MET A 38 0.51 -8.65 -14.68
C MET A 38 -0.23 -7.47 -14.06
N ALA A 39 0.46 -6.60 -13.31
CA ALA A 39 -0.14 -5.40 -12.73
C ALA A 39 -0.70 -4.46 -13.79
N LEU A 40 -0.07 -4.34 -14.97
CA LEU A 40 -0.60 -3.57 -16.09
C LEU A 40 -1.93 -4.14 -16.61
N TRP A 41 -2.05 -5.46 -16.73
CA TRP A 41 -3.32 -6.11 -17.08
C TRP A 41 -4.40 -5.95 -16.01
N VAL A 42 -4.03 -5.99 -14.73
CA VAL A 42 -4.96 -5.68 -13.63
C VAL A 42 -5.47 -4.23 -13.75
N ARG A 43 -4.59 -3.25 -14.00
CA ARG A 43 -4.99 -1.84 -14.19
C ARG A 43 -5.90 -1.67 -15.39
N ALA A 44 -5.59 -2.31 -16.52
CA ALA A 44 -6.45 -2.30 -17.70
C ALA A 44 -7.85 -2.83 -17.36
N ALA A 45 -7.95 -3.94 -16.64
CA ALA A 45 -9.22 -4.50 -16.18
C ALA A 45 -9.99 -3.56 -15.23
N VAL A 46 -9.30 -2.92 -14.27
CA VAL A 46 -9.92 -1.93 -13.37
C VAL A 46 -10.49 -0.75 -14.14
N MET A 47 -9.76 -0.25 -15.13
CA MET A 47 -10.23 0.87 -15.97
C MET A 47 -11.44 0.50 -16.81
N ARG A 48 -11.55 -0.76 -17.23
CA ARG A 48 -12.76 -1.32 -17.86
C ARG A 48 -13.86 -1.68 -16.87
N LYS A 49 -13.75 -1.29 -15.60
CA LYS A 49 -14.73 -1.56 -14.54
C LYS A 49 -15.02 -3.05 -14.39
N ALA A 50 -14.01 -3.89 -14.60
CA ALA A 50 -14.09 -5.31 -14.29
C ALA A 50 -14.44 -5.50 -12.80
N ALA A 51 -15.12 -6.58 -12.49
CA ALA A 51 -15.32 -7.06 -11.12
C ALA A 51 -14.35 -8.22 -10.79
N ARG A 52 -13.84 -8.91 -11.81
CA ARG A 52 -12.91 -10.04 -11.65
C ARG A 52 -11.85 -10.07 -12.73
N ILE A 53 -10.69 -10.63 -12.39
CA ILE A 53 -9.63 -11.00 -13.33
C ILE A 53 -9.06 -12.36 -12.94
N GLU A 54 -8.82 -13.19 -13.93
CA GLU A 54 -8.30 -14.55 -13.80
C GLU A 54 -7.02 -14.69 -14.62
N PHE A 55 -5.98 -15.20 -13.98
CA PHE A 55 -4.71 -15.55 -14.60
C PHE A 55 -4.57 -17.07 -14.55
N VAL A 56 -4.43 -17.68 -15.72
CA VAL A 56 -4.21 -19.12 -15.89
C VAL A 56 -2.95 -19.28 -16.70
N TRP A 57 -1.95 -19.99 -16.17
CA TRP A 57 -0.72 -20.21 -16.93
C TRP A 57 -0.20 -21.62 -16.79
N ASP A 58 0.57 -22.02 -17.79
CA ASP A 58 1.31 -23.26 -17.83
C ASP A 58 2.78 -23.02 -18.23
N THR A 59 3.40 -23.97 -18.92
CA THR A 59 4.79 -23.90 -19.37
C THR A 59 5.02 -23.03 -20.61
N ALA A 60 4.00 -22.83 -21.45
CA ALA A 60 4.11 -22.18 -22.76
C ALA A 60 3.06 -21.08 -22.99
N GLU A 61 2.06 -20.97 -22.10
CA GLU A 61 0.96 -20.03 -22.25
C GLU A 61 0.57 -19.36 -20.92
N LEU A 62 0.18 -18.09 -21.01
CA LEU A 62 -0.53 -17.32 -19.99
C LEU A 62 -1.82 -16.79 -20.59
N THR A 63 -2.95 -17.27 -20.08
CA THR A 63 -4.28 -16.73 -20.34
C THR A 63 -4.69 -15.76 -19.24
N ILE A 64 -5.13 -14.56 -19.63
CA ILE A 64 -5.71 -13.55 -18.75
C ILE A 64 -7.14 -13.31 -19.18
N ARG A 65 -8.08 -13.34 -18.23
CA ARG A 65 -9.51 -13.14 -18.51
C ARG A 65 -10.11 -12.19 -17.51
N PHE A 66 -10.84 -11.18 -17.96
CA PHE A 66 -11.58 -10.27 -17.08
C PHE A 66 -12.89 -9.83 -17.71
N ASP A 67 -13.86 -9.50 -16.86
CA ASP A 67 -15.15 -8.95 -17.26
C ASP A 67 -15.10 -7.42 -17.37
N GLY A 68 -16.25 -6.74 -17.40
CA GLY A 68 -16.32 -5.29 -17.54
C GLY A 68 -16.62 -4.83 -18.97
N LYS A 69 -16.36 -3.55 -19.24
CA LYS A 69 -16.63 -2.90 -20.53
C LYS A 69 -15.68 -3.47 -21.61
N PRO A 70 -16.19 -4.15 -22.65
CA PRO A 70 -15.34 -4.69 -23.72
C PRO A 70 -14.60 -3.58 -24.46
N PHE A 71 -13.42 -3.87 -25.00
CA PHE A 71 -12.73 -2.94 -25.90
C PHE A 71 -13.49 -2.82 -27.24
N SER A 72 -13.55 -1.60 -27.77
CA SER A 72 -14.19 -1.31 -29.05
C SER A 72 -13.36 -1.82 -30.23
N THR A 73 -13.94 -1.78 -31.43
CA THR A 73 -13.22 -2.19 -32.64
C THR A 73 -12.08 -1.21 -32.93
N GLU A 74 -12.31 0.07 -32.71
CA GLU A 74 -11.35 1.16 -32.89
C GLU A 74 -10.21 1.04 -31.86
N GLU A 75 -10.55 0.81 -30.57
CA GLU A 75 -9.57 0.60 -29.50
C GLU A 75 -8.64 -0.61 -29.77
N LEU A 76 -9.14 -1.67 -30.42
CA LEU A 76 -8.31 -2.83 -30.78
C LEU A 76 -7.57 -2.65 -32.11
N ALA A 77 -8.13 -1.89 -33.06
CA ALA A 77 -7.48 -1.61 -34.34
C ALA A 77 -6.23 -0.73 -34.15
N ASP A 78 -6.29 0.23 -33.24
CA ASP A 78 -5.14 1.03 -32.82
C ASP A 78 -5.06 1.12 -31.28
N PRO A 79 -4.50 0.08 -30.63
CA PRO A 79 -4.42 0.05 -29.17
C PRO A 79 -3.36 0.99 -28.60
N PHE A 80 -2.51 1.60 -29.43
CA PHE A 80 -1.44 2.50 -28.99
C PHE A 80 -1.82 3.98 -29.11
N SER A 81 -2.92 4.31 -29.77
CA SER A 81 -3.53 5.66 -29.79
C SER A 81 -3.54 6.34 -28.41
N GLY A 82 -3.93 5.60 -27.36
CA GLY A 82 -3.98 6.10 -25.98
C GLY A 82 -2.63 6.49 -25.35
N LEU A 83 -1.50 6.16 -25.98
CA LEU A 83 -0.15 6.59 -25.58
C LEU A 83 0.39 7.74 -26.43
N LEU A 84 -0.06 7.85 -27.68
CA LEU A 84 0.57 8.70 -28.70
C LEU A 84 -0.25 9.96 -29.00
N GLU A 85 -1.56 9.94 -28.79
CA GLU A 85 -2.44 11.08 -29.06
C GLU A 85 -2.55 12.01 -27.86
N GLU A 86 -2.48 13.32 -28.10
CA GLU A 86 -2.82 14.34 -27.10
C GLU A 86 -4.29 14.19 -26.70
N GLY A 87 -4.54 13.92 -25.42
CA GLY A 87 -5.91 13.69 -24.91
C GLY A 87 -6.39 12.24 -25.04
N GLY A 88 -5.52 11.30 -25.40
CA GLY A 88 -5.82 9.86 -25.38
C GLY A 88 -6.47 9.43 -24.05
N SER A 89 -7.51 8.59 -24.13
CA SER A 89 -8.27 8.23 -22.94
C SER A 89 -7.38 7.49 -21.93
N GLY A 90 -7.49 7.87 -20.65
CA GLY A 90 -6.79 7.17 -19.57
C GLY A 90 -7.15 5.68 -19.50
N GLU A 91 -8.28 5.25 -20.07
CA GLU A 91 -8.70 3.85 -20.13
C GLU A 91 -7.87 3.04 -21.14
N THR A 92 -7.69 3.55 -22.36
CA THR A 92 -6.96 2.87 -23.45
C THR A 92 -5.45 2.85 -23.22
N ARG A 93 -4.93 3.85 -22.51
CA ARG A 93 -3.52 3.92 -22.11
C ARG A 93 -3.03 2.64 -21.42
N TRP A 94 -3.82 2.04 -20.52
CA TRP A 94 -3.39 0.85 -19.80
C TRP A 94 -3.37 -0.42 -20.65
N LEU A 95 -4.26 -0.52 -21.65
CA LEU A 95 -4.19 -1.59 -22.65
C LEU A 95 -2.90 -1.45 -23.46
N ALA A 96 -2.62 -0.24 -23.95
CA ALA A 96 -1.42 0.06 -24.73
C ALA A 96 -0.14 -0.33 -23.98
N LEU A 97 -0.04 0.05 -22.70
CA LEU A 97 1.07 -0.31 -21.82
C LEU A 97 1.14 -1.81 -21.58
N ALA A 98 0.03 -2.46 -21.23
CA ALA A 98 0.02 -3.89 -21.00
C ALA A 98 0.52 -4.66 -22.24
N LEU A 99 0.05 -4.28 -23.44
CA LEU A 99 0.50 -4.83 -24.71
C LEU A 99 1.98 -4.58 -24.99
N LEU A 100 2.42 -3.33 -24.83
CA LEU A 100 3.81 -2.92 -25.04
C LEU A 100 4.76 -3.73 -24.15
N HIS A 101 4.42 -3.92 -22.88
CA HIS A 101 5.27 -4.62 -21.91
C HIS A 101 5.20 -6.14 -21.98
N THR A 102 4.12 -6.68 -22.55
CA THR A 102 3.99 -8.12 -22.76
C THR A 102 4.69 -8.56 -24.06
N ALA A 103 4.89 -7.66 -25.01
CA ALA A 103 5.49 -7.93 -26.31
C ALA A 103 7.03 -8.00 -26.26
N LEU A 104 7.52 -9.13 -25.77
CA LEU A 104 8.94 -9.52 -25.86
C LEU A 104 9.22 -10.26 -27.19
N PRO A 105 10.50 -10.35 -27.62
CA PRO A 105 10.88 -11.20 -28.74
C PRO A 105 10.32 -12.62 -28.58
N GLU A 106 9.85 -13.21 -29.68
CA GLU A 106 9.22 -14.53 -29.75
C GLU A 106 7.94 -14.73 -28.91
N VAL A 107 7.46 -13.70 -28.19
CA VAL A 107 6.20 -13.74 -27.45
C VAL A 107 5.07 -13.22 -28.35
N ARG A 108 4.00 -14.01 -28.45
CA ARG A 108 2.79 -13.62 -29.17
C ARG A 108 1.70 -13.28 -28.17
N VAL A 109 1.05 -12.14 -28.36
CA VAL A 109 -0.04 -11.66 -27.51
C VAL A 109 -1.29 -11.52 -28.35
N ARG A 110 -2.31 -12.31 -28.02
CA ARG A 110 -3.62 -12.26 -28.68
C ARG A 110 -4.63 -11.66 -27.71
N VAL A 111 -5.30 -10.58 -28.12
CA VAL A 111 -6.38 -9.96 -27.33
C VAL A 111 -7.69 -10.17 -28.06
N GLU A 112 -8.69 -10.71 -27.37
CA GLU A 112 -10.06 -10.83 -27.84
C GLU A 112 -10.98 -10.05 -26.93
N SER A 113 -11.77 -9.15 -27.51
CA SER A 113 -12.77 -8.38 -26.77
C SER A 113 -13.96 -8.04 -27.66
N GLY A 114 -15.04 -7.62 -27.04
CA GLY A 114 -16.31 -7.31 -27.68
C GLY A 114 -17.43 -8.26 -27.26
N PRO A 115 -18.69 -7.83 -27.42
CA PRO A 115 -19.85 -8.63 -27.05
C PRO A 115 -19.99 -9.86 -27.96
N PRO A 116 -20.74 -10.90 -27.53
CA PRO A 116 -21.04 -12.05 -28.37
C PRO A 116 -21.62 -11.60 -29.73
N GLY A 117 -21.06 -12.09 -30.84
CA GLY A 117 -21.49 -11.75 -32.21
C GLY A 117 -20.76 -10.57 -32.87
N ALA A 118 -20.22 -9.62 -32.08
CA ALA A 118 -19.39 -8.51 -32.60
C ALA A 118 -17.95 -8.56 -32.09
N ARG A 119 -17.53 -9.70 -31.54
CA ARG A 119 -16.20 -9.92 -30.99
C ARG A 119 -15.13 -9.68 -32.05
N ARG A 120 -14.03 -9.08 -31.62
CA ARG A 120 -12.83 -8.83 -32.41
C ARG A 120 -11.64 -9.43 -31.71
N ALA A 121 -10.64 -9.78 -32.50
CA ALA A 121 -9.38 -10.27 -31.99
C ALA A 121 -8.24 -9.62 -32.74
N VAL A 122 -7.17 -9.34 -32.02
CA VAL A 122 -5.90 -8.86 -32.57
C VAL A 122 -4.78 -9.75 -32.08
N LEU A 123 -3.80 -9.97 -32.95
CA LEU A 123 -2.56 -10.65 -32.65
C LEU A 123 -1.43 -9.64 -32.74
N GLN A 124 -0.67 -9.52 -31.65
CA GLN A 124 0.60 -8.83 -31.59
C GLN A 124 1.73 -9.84 -31.58
N ASP A 125 2.65 -9.69 -32.52
CA ASP A 125 3.90 -10.43 -32.61
C ASP A 125 5.03 -9.49 -33.10
N GLU A 126 6.14 -10.05 -33.58
CA GLU A 126 7.29 -9.29 -34.08
C GLU A 126 6.97 -8.46 -35.33
N GLU A 127 5.97 -8.88 -36.13
CA GLU A 127 5.54 -8.17 -37.34
C GLU A 127 4.63 -6.96 -37.02
N GLY A 128 4.17 -6.85 -35.78
CA GLY A 128 3.29 -5.77 -35.32
C GLY A 128 1.94 -6.29 -34.83
N ILE A 129 0.92 -5.42 -34.88
CA ILE A 129 -0.46 -5.76 -34.50
C ILE A 129 -1.28 -5.96 -35.76
N ARG A 130 -2.00 -7.09 -35.84
CA ARG A 130 -2.90 -7.41 -36.94
C ARG A 130 -4.23 -8.01 -36.47
N PRO A 131 -5.34 -7.77 -37.18
CA PRO A 131 -6.61 -8.43 -36.90
C PRO A 131 -6.51 -9.95 -37.06
N THR A 132 -7.25 -10.70 -36.25
CA THR A 132 -7.40 -12.16 -36.38
C THR A 132 -8.84 -12.58 -36.07
N LYS A 133 -9.19 -13.83 -36.39
CA LYS A 133 -10.54 -14.38 -36.11
C LYS A 133 -10.65 -14.71 -34.63
N PRO A 134 -11.68 -14.27 -33.88
CA PRO A 134 -11.88 -14.66 -32.48
C PRO A 134 -11.99 -16.18 -32.32
N SER A 135 -11.41 -16.73 -31.24
CA SER A 135 -11.47 -18.17 -30.91
C SER A 135 -12.55 -18.49 -29.87
N THR A 136 -12.98 -17.49 -29.09
CA THR A 136 -13.95 -17.66 -28.01
C THR A 136 -15.28 -16.95 -28.29
N ARG A 137 -16.38 -17.47 -27.74
CA ARG A 137 -17.71 -16.83 -27.79
C ARG A 137 -18.10 -16.10 -26.49
N HIS A 138 -17.20 -16.08 -25.49
CA HIS A 138 -17.46 -15.44 -24.21
C HIS A 138 -17.51 -13.91 -24.36
N ALA A 139 -18.23 -13.23 -23.48
CA ALA A 139 -18.29 -11.76 -23.44
C ALA A 139 -17.07 -11.12 -22.77
N ASP A 140 -16.37 -11.87 -21.90
CA ASP A 140 -15.16 -11.43 -21.20
C ASP A 140 -14.08 -10.96 -22.19
N THR A 141 -13.22 -10.03 -21.80
CA THR A 141 -11.95 -9.82 -22.50
C THR A 141 -11.02 -10.99 -22.21
N ALA A 142 -10.45 -11.58 -23.25
CA ALA A 142 -9.50 -12.69 -23.14
C ALA A 142 -8.17 -12.30 -23.78
N VAL A 143 -7.08 -12.52 -23.06
CA VAL A 143 -5.72 -12.31 -23.53
C VAL A 143 -5.00 -13.65 -23.46
N ALA A 144 -4.44 -14.09 -24.57
CA ALA A 144 -3.57 -15.25 -24.62
C ALA A 144 -2.15 -14.80 -24.95
N VAL A 145 -1.22 -15.07 -24.06
CA VAL A 145 0.21 -14.82 -24.23
C VAL A 145 0.87 -16.17 -24.41
N SER A 146 1.49 -16.40 -25.56
CA SER A 146 2.16 -17.67 -25.88
C SER A 146 3.62 -17.45 -26.23
N TRP A 147 4.47 -18.38 -25.82
CA TRP A 147 5.90 -18.37 -26.11
C TRP A 147 6.39 -19.79 -26.47
N PRO A 148 7.45 -19.93 -27.28
CA PRO A 148 8.06 -21.22 -27.56
C PRO A 148 8.46 -21.98 -26.30
N PHE A 149 8.13 -23.28 -26.21
CA PHE A 149 8.44 -24.08 -25.02
C PHE A 149 9.95 -24.24 -24.75
N PHE A 150 10.79 -24.02 -25.76
CA PHE A 150 12.24 -24.15 -25.70
C PHE A 150 12.95 -22.85 -25.31
N LEU A 151 12.26 -21.70 -25.27
CA LEU A 151 12.82 -20.50 -24.66
C LEU A 151 13.12 -20.83 -23.20
N SER A 152 14.40 -20.81 -22.85
CA SER A 152 14.84 -21.33 -21.57
C SER A 152 14.17 -20.58 -20.42
N THR A 153 13.75 -21.30 -19.39
CA THR A 153 13.24 -20.72 -18.13
C THR A 153 14.29 -19.90 -17.37
N ALA A 154 15.48 -19.65 -17.94
CA ALA A 154 16.63 -19.08 -17.26
C ALA A 154 16.62 -17.54 -17.13
N GLY A 155 15.81 -16.81 -17.92
CA GLY A 155 15.72 -15.35 -17.84
C GLY A 155 14.80 -14.84 -16.72
N LEU A 156 15.13 -13.71 -16.08
CA LEU A 156 14.23 -13.02 -15.12
C LEU A 156 12.94 -12.52 -15.81
N ASP A 157 13.00 -12.21 -17.10
CA ASP A 157 11.87 -11.74 -17.90
C ASP A 157 11.03 -12.86 -18.53
N HIS A 158 11.37 -14.14 -18.30
CA HIS A 158 10.63 -15.25 -18.90
C HIS A 158 9.15 -15.25 -18.45
N PRO A 159 8.17 -15.40 -19.35
CA PRO A 159 6.76 -15.31 -19.01
C PRO A 159 6.26 -16.23 -17.89
N SER A 160 6.83 -17.44 -17.78
CA SER A 160 6.53 -18.36 -16.67
C SER A 160 6.95 -17.84 -15.28
N ARG A 161 7.82 -16.82 -15.22
CA ARG A 161 8.24 -16.15 -13.97
C ARG A 161 7.42 -14.91 -13.64
N TRP A 162 6.59 -14.42 -14.55
CA TRP A 162 5.69 -13.29 -14.26
C TRP A 162 4.71 -13.66 -13.14
N ALA A 163 4.26 -14.91 -13.08
CA ALA A 163 3.14 -15.33 -12.25
C ALA A 163 3.41 -15.79 -10.79
N PRO A 164 4.53 -16.44 -10.43
CA PRO A 164 4.79 -16.80 -9.03
C PRO A 164 5.32 -15.64 -8.16
N ARG A 165 5.75 -14.52 -8.76
CA ARG A 165 6.32 -13.36 -8.02
C ARG A 165 5.74 -11.99 -8.43
N GLY A 166 5.04 -11.88 -9.55
CA GLY A 166 4.74 -10.58 -10.15
C GLY A 166 3.50 -9.86 -9.62
N LEU A 167 2.66 -10.49 -8.81
CA LEU A 167 1.58 -9.77 -8.11
C LEU A 167 1.71 -10.04 -6.62
N THR A 168 2.39 -9.11 -5.95
CA THR A 168 2.46 -9.13 -4.49
C THR A 168 1.13 -8.70 -3.90
N LEU A 169 0.81 -9.22 -2.71
CA LEU A 169 -0.32 -8.72 -1.92
C LEU A 169 -0.26 -7.21 -1.73
N GLU A 170 0.95 -6.67 -1.62
CA GLU A 170 1.21 -5.25 -1.46
C GLU A 170 0.82 -4.43 -2.70
N GLU A 171 1.07 -4.96 -3.89
CA GLU A 171 0.65 -4.32 -5.14
C GLU A 171 -0.86 -4.28 -5.30
N LEU A 172 -1.55 -5.30 -4.80
CA LEU A 172 -2.99 -5.47 -4.98
C LEU A 172 -3.82 -4.94 -3.81
N ALA A 173 -3.21 -4.21 -2.89
CA ALA A 173 -3.83 -3.90 -1.60
C ALA A 173 -5.10 -3.05 -1.68
N SER A 174 -5.17 -2.16 -2.65
CA SER A 174 -6.35 -1.33 -2.94
C SER A 174 -7.12 -1.83 -4.17
N CYS A 175 -6.78 -3.01 -4.71
CA CYS A 175 -7.35 -3.46 -5.97
C CYS A 175 -8.83 -3.83 -5.76
N PRO A 176 -9.75 -3.25 -6.55
CA PRO A 176 -11.18 -3.55 -6.42
C PRO A 176 -11.56 -4.89 -7.04
N LEU A 177 -10.66 -5.53 -7.80
CA LEU A 177 -10.95 -6.77 -8.52
C LEU A 177 -10.85 -8.00 -7.63
N ARG A 178 -11.71 -8.98 -7.90
CA ARG A 178 -11.48 -10.36 -7.46
C ARG A 178 -10.43 -11.00 -8.35
N ILE A 179 -9.26 -11.29 -7.80
CA ILE A 179 -8.13 -11.84 -8.55
C ILE A 179 -8.03 -13.35 -8.31
N ARG A 180 -8.08 -14.14 -9.38
CA ARG A 180 -7.86 -15.59 -9.34
C ARG A 180 -6.59 -15.93 -10.09
N THR A 181 -5.77 -16.80 -9.49
CA THR A 181 -4.52 -17.27 -10.11
C THR A 181 -4.48 -18.81 -10.12
N MET A 182 -4.13 -19.41 -11.26
CA MET A 182 -4.06 -20.85 -11.47
C MET A 182 -2.81 -21.23 -12.25
N TRP A 183 -2.09 -22.25 -11.78
CA TRP A 183 -0.90 -22.81 -12.43
C TRP A 183 -1.23 -24.25 -12.84
N LYS A 184 -1.11 -24.61 -14.13
CA LYS A 184 -1.40 -25.98 -14.64
C LYS A 184 -2.72 -26.56 -14.09
N GLY A 185 -3.76 -25.74 -14.02
CA GLY A 185 -5.08 -26.11 -13.48
C GLY A 185 -5.17 -26.17 -11.94
N GLU A 186 -4.05 -26.12 -11.22
CA GLU A 186 -4.03 -26.08 -9.77
C GLU A 186 -4.28 -24.65 -9.26
N LYS A 187 -5.22 -24.52 -8.32
CA LYS A 187 -5.53 -23.25 -7.66
C LYS A 187 -4.38 -22.86 -6.74
N ARG A 188 -3.62 -21.82 -7.11
CA ARG A 188 -2.45 -21.35 -6.33
C ARG A 188 -2.81 -20.39 -5.21
N SER A 189 -3.93 -19.67 -5.30
CA SER A 189 -4.45 -18.89 -4.17
C SER A 189 -5.91 -18.49 -4.33
N PRO A 190 -6.71 -18.51 -3.25
CA PRO A 190 -7.94 -17.74 -3.17
C PRO A 190 -7.60 -16.32 -2.69
N TRP A 191 -7.00 -15.49 -3.54
CA TRP A 191 -6.95 -14.05 -3.25
C TRP A 191 -8.33 -13.44 -3.55
N SER A 192 -9.37 -13.90 -2.85
CA SER A 192 -10.63 -13.15 -2.81
C SER A 192 -10.39 -11.97 -1.87
N PHE A 193 -9.78 -10.91 -2.40
CA PHE A 193 -9.84 -9.63 -1.73
C PHE A 193 -11.31 -9.23 -1.68
N ILE A 194 -11.88 -9.15 -0.48
CA ILE A 194 -13.24 -8.67 -0.32
C ILE A 194 -13.12 -7.15 -0.31
N PRO A 195 -13.54 -6.44 -1.38
CA PRO A 195 -13.49 -4.99 -1.40
C PRO A 195 -14.24 -4.48 -0.17
N MET A 196 -13.54 -3.71 0.66
CA MET A 196 -14.15 -3.19 1.87
C MET A 196 -15.28 -2.22 1.50
N LYS A 197 -16.29 -2.08 2.37
CA LYS A 197 -17.24 -0.98 2.23
C LYS A 197 -16.50 0.35 2.45
N SER A 198 -16.93 1.41 1.75
CA SER A 198 -16.42 2.76 1.94
C SER A 198 -16.56 3.17 3.42
N ASN A 199 -15.57 3.89 3.96
CA ASN A 199 -15.55 4.40 5.33
C ASN A 199 -15.51 3.37 6.48
N THR A 200 -14.82 2.24 6.30
CA THR A 200 -14.59 1.32 7.42
C THR A 200 -13.41 1.79 8.28
N ARG A 201 -13.62 1.91 9.60
CA ARG A 201 -12.56 2.21 10.59
C ARG A 201 -12.31 0.99 11.48
N ARG A 202 -11.05 0.59 11.65
CA ARG A 202 -10.57 -0.31 12.71
C ARG A 202 -9.62 0.44 13.63
N HIS A 203 -9.27 -0.15 14.77
CA HIS A 203 -8.49 0.53 15.82
C HIS A 203 -7.20 1.20 15.31
N ASN A 204 -6.52 0.60 14.33
CA ASN A 204 -5.25 1.08 13.78
C ASN A 204 -5.29 1.33 12.26
N ALA A 205 -6.46 1.34 11.63
CA ALA A 205 -6.57 1.57 10.19
C ALA A 205 -7.87 2.29 9.81
N ALA A 206 -7.83 3.10 8.77
CA ALA A 206 -8.96 3.83 8.23
C ALA A 206 -8.93 3.85 6.71
N ARG A 207 -10.11 3.67 6.10
CA ARG A 207 -10.34 3.98 4.69
C ARG A 207 -11.12 5.28 4.60
N LEU A 208 -10.59 6.27 3.92
CA LEU A 208 -11.17 7.59 3.75
C LEU A 208 -11.36 7.88 2.27
N ARG A 209 -12.45 8.55 1.91
CA ARG A 209 -12.68 9.06 0.56
C ARG A 209 -12.79 10.58 0.63
N LEU A 210 -11.86 11.27 -0.03
CA LEU A 210 -11.78 12.72 -0.13
C LEU A 210 -12.08 13.13 -1.56
N GLY A 211 -13.36 13.27 -1.88
CA GLY A 211 -13.82 13.48 -3.26
C GLY A 211 -13.51 12.27 -4.16
N LYS A 212 -12.61 12.45 -5.13
CA LYS A 212 -12.11 11.40 -6.02
C LYS A 212 -10.91 10.63 -5.46
N THR A 213 -10.22 11.18 -4.47
CA THR A 213 -9.07 10.57 -3.81
C THR A 213 -9.55 9.52 -2.81
N GLU A 214 -9.03 8.31 -2.92
CA GLU A 214 -9.21 7.27 -1.93
C GLU A 214 -7.92 7.05 -1.14
N LEU A 215 -8.02 7.08 0.18
CA LEU A 215 -6.91 6.87 1.10
C LEU A 215 -7.16 5.64 1.97
N LEU A 216 -6.15 4.78 2.09
CA LEU A 216 -6.07 3.76 3.11
C LEU A 216 -4.91 4.10 4.04
N LEU A 217 -5.21 4.36 5.30
CA LEU A 217 -4.22 4.69 6.33
C LEU A 217 -4.14 3.54 7.32
N CYS A 218 -2.92 3.15 7.68
CA CYS A 218 -2.67 2.15 8.71
C CYS A 218 -1.48 2.57 9.56
N VAL A 219 -1.58 2.43 10.88
CA VAL A 219 -0.40 2.51 11.74
C VAL A 219 0.43 1.25 11.49
N SER A 220 1.71 1.43 11.21
CA SER A 220 2.66 0.37 10.90
C SER A 220 3.77 0.30 11.95
N GLU A 221 4.52 -0.81 11.94
CA GLU A 221 5.78 -0.91 12.67
C GLU A 221 6.89 -0.21 11.87
N GLY A 222 7.90 0.33 12.55
CA GLY A 222 9.04 0.99 11.91
C GLY A 222 9.27 2.41 12.39
N LEU A 223 10.15 3.13 11.67
CA LEU A 223 10.49 4.51 12.03
C LEU A 223 9.27 5.44 11.85
N PRO A 224 9.11 6.45 12.73
CA PRO A 224 8.13 7.52 12.55
C PRO A 224 8.20 8.15 11.17
N GLY A 225 7.04 8.35 10.55
CA GLY A 225 6.94 8.86 9.19
C GLY A 225 5.75 8.27 8.45
N ILE A 226 5.32 8.95 7.39
CA ILE A 226 4.30 8.44 6.46
C ILE A 226 5.03 7.75 5.32
N CYS A 227 4.93 6.43 5.22
CA CYS A 227 5.27 5.69 4.02
C CYS A 227 4.08 5.77 3.05
N LEU A 228 4.16 6.74 2.13
CA LEU A 228 3.16 6.98 1.08
C LEU A 228 3.40 6.04 -0.10
N ARG A 229 2.37 5.30 -0.49
CA ARG A 229 2.32 4.41 -1.66
C ARG A 229 1.23 4.89 -2.59
N VAL A 230 1.54 5.03 -3.87
CA VAL A 230 0.57 5.42 -4.90
C VAL A 230 0.12 4.17 -5.65
N ALA A 231 -1.20 4.00 -5.77
CA ALA A 231 -1.82 2.83 -6.34
C ALA A 231 -2.91 3.23 -7.34
N PRO A 232 -2.54 3.81 -8.50
CA PRO A 232 -3.53 4.25 -9.48
C PRO A 232 -4.32 3.04 -9.98
N ALA A 233 -5.64 3.19 -10.04
CA ALA A 233 -6.56 2.12 -10.40
C ALA A 233 -6.40 0.89 -9.46
N GLY A 234 -6.19 1.13 -8.17
CA GLY A 234 -6.09 0.11 -7.14
C GLY A 234 -4.83 -0.75 -7.18
N VAL A 235 -3.81 -0.41 -7.98
CA VAL A 235 -2.59 -1.23 -8.11
C VAL A 235 -1.34 -0.41 -7.80
N SER A 236 -0.62 -0.76 -6.73
CA SER A 236 0.59 -0.06 -6.26
C SER A 236 1.66 0.01 -7.35
N LEU A 237 2.36 1.14 -7.42
CA LEU A 237 3.51 1.32 -8.30
C LEU A 237 4.81 0.73 -7.74
N GLY A 238 4.82 0.29 -6.48
CA GLY A 238 6.05 -0.07 -5.76
C GLY A 238 6.88 1.14 -5.31
N TRP A 239 6.48 2.36 -5.68
CA TRP A 239 7.10 3.60 -5.22
C TRP A 239 6.65 3.97 -3.81
N THR A 240 7.59 4.53 -3.05
CA THR A 240 7.39 4.99 -1.69
C THR A 240 8.01 6.37 -1.50
N ALA A 241 7.28 7.29 -0.88
CA ALA A 241 7.85 8.49 -0.27
C ALA A 241 7.69 8.44 1.24
N THR A 242 8.64 9.06 1.95
CA THR A 242 8.57 9.24 3.40
C THR A 242 8.23 10.70 3.70
N LEU A 243 7.15 10.93 4.42
CA LEU A 243 6.78 12.26 4.92
C LEU A 243 6.95 12.32 6.44
N PRO A 244 7.21 13.50 7.02
CA PRO A 244 7.24 13.65 8.47
C PRO A 244 5.91 13.23 9.07
N SER A 245 5.97 12.32 10.03
CA SER A 245 4.84 11.99 10.89
C SER A 245 5.37 11.49 12.23
N PRO A 246 4.66 11.83 13.31
CA PRO A 246 5.00 11.33 14.63
C PRO A 246 4.92 9.82 14.83
N LEU A 247 4.05 9.17 14.07
CA LEU A 247 3.88 7.73 14.08
C LEU A 247 4.32 7.17 12.75
N SER A 248 4.73 5.91 12.75
CA SER A 248 4.92 5.16 11.52
C SER A 248 3.54 4.85 10.93
N LEU A 249 3.25 5.45 9.79
CA LEU A 249 2.01 5.27 9.04
C LEU A 249 2.34 4.71 7.67
N SER A 250 1.58 3.71 7.23
CA SER A 250 1.55 3.33 5.83
C SER A 250 0.25 3.87 5.21
N VAL A 251 0.40 4.65 4.14
CA VAL A 251 -0.71 5.30 3.45
C VAL A 251 -0.70 4.87 1.99
N TRP A 252 -1.80 4.28 1.53
CA TRP A 252 -2.06 4.04 0.13
C TRP A 252 -3.00 5.11 -0.39
N VAL A 253 -2.65 5.67 -1.54
CA VAL A 253 -3.49 6.63 -2.25
C VAL A 253 -3.84 6.12 -3.65
N ASP A 254 -5.12 6.14 -3.96
CA ASP A 254 -5.64 5.96 -5.32
C ASP A 254 -6.41 7.22 -5.70
N ASP A 255 -5.89 7.97 -6.66
CA ASP A 255 -6.55 9.14 -7.23
C ASP A 255 -6.46 9.06 -8.75
N PRO A 256 -7.60 9.05 -9.47
CA PRO A 256 -7.61 8.95 -10.91
C PRO A 256 -7.02 10.17 -11.63
N GLY A 257 -6.80 11.29 -10.92
CA GLY A 257 -6.12 12.47 -11.46
C GLY A 257 -4.59 12.35 -11.49
N LEU A 258 -4.01 11.42 -10.73
CA LEU A 258 -2.55 11.29 -10.69
C LEU A 258 -2.01 10.79 -12.03
N SER A 259 -1.10 11.56 -12.60
CA SER A 259 -0.31 11.15 -13.74
C SER A 259 0.93 10.38 -13.29
N LEU A 260 1.49 9.55 -14.18
CA LEU A 260 2.73 8.82 -13.94
C LEU A 260 3.87 9.46 -14.72
N ASP A 261 5.08 9.37 -14.16
CA ASP A 261 6.29 9.73 -14.90
C ASP A 261 6.56 8.76 -16.07
N ALA A 262 7.56 9.06 -16.89
CA ALA A 262 7.92 8.22 -18.03
C ALA A 262 8.37 6.79 -17.66
N SER A 263 8.77 6.56 -16.40
CA SER A 263 9.15 5.23 -15.90
C SER A 263 7.95 4.39 -15.48
N LEU A 264 6.76 5.00 -15.33
CA LEU A 264 5.56 4.41 -14.74
C LEU A 264 5.74 3.83 -13.34
N ARG A 265 6.84 4.15 -12.65
CA ARG A 265 7.07 3.74 -11.27
C ARG A 265 6.69 4.80 -10.27
N SER A 266 6.79 6.05 -10.65
CA SER A 266 6.51 7.15 -9.75
C SER A 266 5.36 7.97 -10.30
N PRO A 267 4.55 8.59 -9.43
CA PRO A 267 3.68 9.68 -9.85
C PRO A 267 4.53 10.81 -10.45
N ALA A 268 4.02 11.48 -11.48
CA ALA A 268 4.63 12.73 -11.92
C ALA A 268 4.51 13.76 -10.78
N LYS A 269 5.54 14.56 -10.55
CA LYS A 269 5.56 15.55 -9.46
C LYS A 269 4.92 16.87 -9.89
N ASP A 270 3.71 16.79 -10.44
CA ASP A 270 2.91 17.92 -10.92
C ASP A 270 2.06 18.55 -9.79
N GLU A 271 1.27 19.57 -10.13
CA GLU A 271 0.37 20.26 -9.18
C GLU A 271 -0.66 19.30 -8.56
N GLU A 272 -1.14 18.32 -9.34
CA GLU A 272 -2.11 17.34 -8.88
C GLU A 272 -1.50 16.40 -7.84
N PHE A 273 -0.25 15.96 -8.04
CA PHE A 273 0.50 15.22 -7.04
C PHE A 273 0.70 16.02 -5.74
N GLN A 274 1.03 17.31 -5.83
CA GLN A 274 1.16 18.16 -4.63
C GLN A 274 -0.18 18.32 -3.89
N ARG A 275 -1.29 18.49 -4.63
CA ARG A 275 -2.64 18.51 -4.05
C ARG A 275 -2.96 17.23 -3.29
N VAL A 276 -2.68 16.08 -3.90
CA VAL A 276 -2.88 14.76 -3.26
C VAL A 276 -1.99 14.61 -2.03
N LEU A 277 -0.73 15.06 -2.11
CA LEU A 277 0.21 15.00 -1.01
C LEU A 277 -0.26 15.81 0.21
N ALA A 278 -0.75 17.03 -0.02
CA ALA A 278 -1.32 17.87 1.04
C ALA A 278 -2.55 17.21 1.68
N ALA A 279 -3.45 16.63 0.87
CA ALA A 279 -4.61 15.90 1.37
C ALA A 279 -4.22 14.67 2.20
N VAL A 280 -3.17 13.94 1.80
CA VAL A 280 -2.60 12.83 2.57
C VAL A 280 -2.10 13.30 3.93
N GLN A 281 -1.32 14.38 3.98
CA GLN A 281 -0.77 14.90 5.23
C GLN A 281 -1.86 15.36 6.21
N GLU A 282 -2.87 16.09 5.71
CA GLU A 282 -4.02 16.52 6.52
C GLU A 282 -4.81 15.32 7.08
N ALA A 283 -5.11 14.34 6.20
CA ALA A 283 -5.83 13.14 6.59
C ALA A 283 -5.05 12.27 7.59
N ALA A 284 -3.74 12.14 7.37
CA ALA A 284 -2.84 11.42 8.27
C ALA A 284 -2.76 12.10 9.65
N GLY A 285 -2.65 13.43 9.70
CA GLY A 285 -2.67 14.18 10.97
C GLY A 285 -3.94 13.94 11.76
N ARG A 286 -5.12 14.05 11.12
CA ARG A 286 -6.42 13.72 11.76
C ARG A 286 -6.49 12.26 12.21
N PHE A 287 -6.02 11.34 11.38
CA PHE A 287 -6.01 9.92 11.70
C PHE A 287 -5.14 9.59 12.91
N VAL A 288 -3.96 10.21 13.03
CA VAL A 288 -3.09 10.07 14.21
C VAL A 288 -3.81 10.53 15.46
N LEU A 289 -4.41 11.72 15.45
CA LEU A 289 -5.17 12.24 16.61
C LEU A 289 -6.31 11.27 17.01
N ASP A 290 -7.04 10.74 16.03
CA ASP A 290 -8.09 9.74 16.25
C ASP A 290 -7.55 8.41 16.84
N VAL A 291 -6.37 7.97 16.41
CA VAL A 291 -5.70 6.78 16.95
C VAL A 291 -5.28 7.02 18.40
N LEU A 292 -4.65 8.15 18.69
CA LEU A 292 -4.21 8.52 20.04
C LEU A 292 -5.40 8.63 21.00
N ALA A 293 -6.47 9.32 20.59
CA ALA A 293 -7.69 9.42 21.39
C ALA A 293 -8.32 8.05 21.70
N ARG A 294 -8.29 7.11 20.73
CA ARG A 294 -8.74 5.73 20.94
C ARG A 294 -7.81 4.97 21.88
N HIS A 295 -6.50 5.12 21.72
CA HIS A 295 -5.50 4.50 22.58
C HIS A 295 -5.69 4.91 24.04
N ARG A 296 -5.88 6.21 24.33
CA ARG A 296 -6.14 6.70 25.70
C ARG A 296 -7.36 6.03 26.33
N ARG A 297 -8.44 5.84 25.58
CA ARG A 297 -9.63 5.11 26.05
C ARG A 297 -9.32 3.63 26.27
N SER A 298 -8.61 3.00 25.34
CA SER A 298 -8.20 1.61 25.44
C SER A 298 -7.31 1.36 26.66
N MET A 299 -6.36 2.26 26.96
CA MET A 299 -5.50 2.16 28.14
C MET A 299 -6.32 2.19 29.43
N LYS A 300 -7.29 3.11 29.57
CA LYS A 300 -8.17 3.14 30.76
C LYS A 300 -8.92 1.81 30.97
N LEU A 301 -9.47 1.24 29.90
CA LEU A 301 -10.15 -0.05 29.95
C LEU A 301 -9.20 -1.20 30.24
N ALA A 302 -8.03 -1.21 29.58
CA ALA A 302 -7.00 -2.22 29.78
C ALA A 302 -6.55 -2.24 31.24
N GLY A 303 -6.29 -1.08 31.86
CA GLY A 303 -5.91 -0.98 33.26
C GLY A 303 -6.86 -1.72 34.20
N GLY A 304 -8.18 -1.51 34.06
CA GLY A 304 -9.19 -2.24 34.83
C GLY A 304 -9.23 -3.75 34.53
N LEU A 305 -9.08 -4.14 33.27
CA LEU A 305 -9.05 -5.54 32.86
C LEU A 305 -7.82 -6.28 33.41
N LEU A 306 -6.64 -5.66 33.33
CA LEU A 306 -5.40 -6.20 33.89
C LEU A 306 -5.49 -6.31 35.41
N ALA A 307 -6.08 -5.31 36.07
CA ALA A 307 -6.32 -5.31 37.51
C ALA A 307 -7.22 -6.47 37.96
N SER A 308 -8.28 -6.74 37.19
CA SER A 308 -9.25 -7.80 37.49
C SER A 308 -8.78 -9.21 37.11
N SER A 309 -7.76 -9.36 36.26
CA SER A 309 -7.36 -10.65 35.68
C SER A 309 -5.84 -10.81 35.56
N PRO A 310 -5.21 -11.58 36.47
CA PRO A 310 -3.78 -11.90 36.39
C PRO A 310 -3.38 -12.62 35.08
N ALA A 311 -4.31 -13.33 34.44
CA ALA A 311 -4.07 -13.97 33.15
C ALA A 311 -3.89 -12.93 32.03
N LEU A 312 -4.68 -11.86 32.03
CA LEU A 312 -4.53 -10.75 31.08
C LEU A 312 -3.26 -9.94 31.38
N ALA A 313 -2.90 -9.73 32.64
CA ALA A 313 -1.61 -9.12 33.04
C ALA A 313 -0.41 -9.91 32.50
N ARG A 314 -0.38 -11.24 32.69
CA ARG A 314 0.68 -12.11 32.11
C ARG A 314 0.70 -12.05 30.59
N ARG A 315 -0.46 -11.94 29.94
CA ARG A 315 -0.55 -11.80 28.48
C ARG A 315 0.04 -10.47 28.02
N TRP A 316 -0.30 -9.36 28.69
CA TRP A 316 0.30 -8.05 28.46
C TRP A 316 1.83 -8.13 28.58
N ALA A 317 2.32 -8.71 29.67
CA ALA A 317 3.76 -8.88 29.93
C ALA A 317 4.47 -9.65 28.82
N LYS A 318 3.92 -10.81 28.45
CA LYS A 318 4.46 -11.66 27.39
C LYS A 318 4.50 -10.94 26.05
N GLN A 319 3.41 -10.24 25.71
CA GLN A 319 3.35 -9.49 24.46
C GLN A 319 4.36 -8.34 24.48
N MET A 320 4.41 -7.53 25.54
CA MET A 320 5.38 -6.42 25.68
C MET A 320 6.84 -6.88 25.63
N GLY A 321 7.18 -8.00 26.28
CA GLY A 321 8.55 -8.50 26.39
C GLY A 321 9.04 -9.40 25.26
N GLY A 322 8.16 -9.84 24.35
CA GLY A 322 8.58 -10.68 23.21
C GLY A 322 9.58 -9.94 22.32
N GLU A 323 10.77 -10.53 22.13
CA GLU A 323 11.79 -10.08 21.19
C GLU A 323 11.19 -9.99 19.79
N GLY A 324 10.82 -8.76 19.41
CA GLY A 324 10.53 -8.38 18.05
C GLY A 324 9.31 -9.07 17.43
N SER A 325 8.30 -8.27 17.16
CA SER A 325 7.55 -8.37 15.89
C SER A 325 8.47 -8.15 14.66
N ARG A 326 9.77 -8.47 14.71
CA ARG A 326 10.79 -8.21 13.68
C ARG A 326 10.55 -8.97 12.35
N GLY A 327 9.41 -9.65 12.21
CA GLY A 327 9.04 -10.38 11.00
C GLY A 327 7.72 -9.96 10.37
N LEU A 328 6.95 -9.04 10.97
CA LEU A 328 5.75 -8.53 10.31
C LEU A 328 6.16 -7.41 9.37
N SER A 329 6.52 -7.79 8.15
CA SER A 329 6.60 -6.89 7.01
C SER A 329 5.44 -5.88 7.05
N LEU A 330 5.71 -4.60 6.75
CA LEU A 330 4.72 -3.52 6.57
C LEU A 330 3.48 -4.00 5.77
N SER A 331 3.70 -4.92 4.83
CA SER A 331 2.69 -5.53 3.96
C SER A 331 1.78 -6.58 4.61
N VAL A 332 2.02 -6.98 5.85
CA VAL A 332 1.18 -7.92 6.61
C VAL A 332 0.28 -7.18 7.61
N GLY A 333 0.62 -5.95 7.98
CA GLY A 333 -0.16 -5.15 8.93
C GLY A 333 -1.62 -4.91 8.50
N TRP A 334 -1.85 -4.63 7.22
CA TRP A 334 -3.19 -4.43 6.66
C TRP A 334 -3.92 -5.76 6.40
N VAL A 335 -3.24 -6.79 5.89
CA VAL A 335 -3.81 -8.15 5.76
C VAL A 335 -4.23 -8.68 7.13
N ASN A 336 -3.49 -8.37 8.19
CA ASN A 336 -3.85 -8.73 9.56
C ASN A 336 -4.96 -7.83 10.10
N ALA A 337 -4.88 -6.53 9.80
CA ALA A 337 -5.90 -5.59 10.22
C ALA A 337 -7.24 -5.86 9.55
N TRP A 338 -7.32 -6.56 8.41
CA TRP A 338 -8.55 -6.68 7.61
C TRP A 338 -8.91 -8.09 7.13
N GLY A 339 -7.96 -9.01 7.09
CA GLY A 339 -8.12 -10.36 6.55
C GLY A 339 -8.88 -11.33 7.45
N PRO A 340 -9.52 -12.36 6.87
CA PRO A 340 -10.31 -13.36 7.61
C PRO A 340 -9.47 -14.44 8.31
N PHE A 341 -8.14 -14.45 8.11
CA PHE A 341 -7.27 -15.59 8.42
C PHE A 341 -6.76 -15.67 9.87
N PHE A 342 -7.06 -14.68 10.72
CA PHE A 342 -6.59 -14.70 12.10
C PHE A 342 -7.65 -15.25 13.05
N PRO A 343 -7.23 -16.02 14.08
CA PRO A 343 -8.13 -16.50 15.11
C PRO A 343 -8.90 -15.31 15.69
N ARG A 344 -10.24 -15.41 15.66
CA ARG A 344 -11.13 -14.40 16.24
C ARG A 344 -10.99 -14.46 17.76
N LEU A 345 -9.94 -13.82 18.29
CA LEU A 345 -9.91 -13.46 19.69
C LEU A 345 -11.16 -12.62 19.95
N SER A 346 -11.97 -13.04 20.92
CA SER A 346 -13.17 -12.32 21.33
C SER A 346 -12.98 -11.80 22.75
N GLY A 347 -13.76 -10.77 23.10
CA GLY A 347 -13.76 -10.19 24.44
C GLY A 347 -12.47 -9.45 24.80
N ASP A 348 -12.09 -9.56 26.07
CA ASP A 348 -11.11 -8.71 26.72
C ASP A 348 -9.66 -9.00 26.34
N ALA A 349 -9.33 -10.25 26.01
CA ALA A 349 -7.99 -10.62 25.55
C ALA A 349 -7.61 -9.89 24.26
N LYS A 350 -8.55 -9.76 23.31
CA LYS A 350 -8.33 -9.01 22.07
C LYS A 350 -8.10 -7.52 22.35
N ARG A 351 -8.89 -6.94 23.26
CA ARG A 351 -8.75 -5.52 23.65
C ARG A 351 -7.38 -5.26 24.27
N VAL A 352 -6.93 -6.14 25.15
CA VAL A 352 -5.60 -6.09 25.77
C VAL A 352 -4.51 -6.19 24.71
N ASP A 353 -4.59 -7.15 23.78
CA ASP A 353 -3.59 -7.29 22.72
C ASP A 353 -3.51 -6.07 21.79
N GLU A 354 -4.66 -5.53 21.38
CA GLU A 354 -4.71 -4.34 20.54
C GLU A 354 -4.12 -3.12 21.26
N CYS A 355 -4.38 -2.99 22.56
CA CYS A 355 -3.82 -1.94 23.41
C CYS A 355 -2.30 -2.09 23.58
N VAL A 356 -1.81 -3.30 23.91
CA VAL A 356 -0.37 -3.60 24.02
C VAL A 356 0.36 -3.24 22.73
N ARG A 357 -0.16 -3.69 21.59
CA ARG A 357 0.44 -3.42 20.28
C ARG A 357 0.56 -1.92 20.02
N MET A 358 -0.48 -1.15 20.33
CA MET A 358 -0.43 0.31 20.18
C MET A 358 0.56 0.94 21.16
N THR A 359 0.58 0.51 22.43
CA THR A 359 1.57 0.99 23.42
C THR A 359 3.00 0.76 22.94
N LYS A 360 3.32 -0.41 22.37
CA LYS A 360 4.64 -0.69 21.79
C LYS A 360 5.01 0.33 20.71
N LEU A 361 4.12 0.53 19.74
CA LEU A 361 4.33 1.46 18.63
C LEU A 361 4.56 2.90 19.14
N LEU A 362 3.79 3.33 20.14
CA LEU A 362 3.96 4.65 20.74
C LEU A 362 5.26 4.77 21.54
N ARG A 363 5.72 3.70 22.21
CA ARG A 363 7.03 3.68 22.87
C ARG A 363 8.18 3.74 21.87
N GLU A 364 8.10 2.98 20.78
CA GLU A 364 9.09 3.05 19.70
C GLU A 364 9.14 4.46 19.08
N ALA A 365 7.97 5.04 18.80
CA ALA A 365 7.88 6.42 18.34
C ALA A 365 8.47 7.42 19.36
N ALA A 366 8.21 7.23 20.66
CA ALA A 366 8.74 8.10 21.71
C ALA A 366 10.26 8.03 21.80
N LEU A 367 10.84 6.83 21.63
CA LEU A 367 12.30 6.70 21.56
C LEU A 367 12.86 7.55 20.42
N VAL A 368 12.31 7.45 19.21
CA VAL A 368 12.85 8.16 18.04
C VAL A 368 12.57 9.66 18.07
N SER A 369 11.36 10.06 18.48
CA SER A 369 10.87 11.43 18.32
C SER A 369 11.13 12.35 19.50
N LEU A 370 11.44 11.86 20.71
CA LEU A 370 11.69 12.75 21.86
C LEU A 370 12.98 13.57 21.75
N THR A 371 13.89 13.22 20.86
CA THR A 371 15.03 14.07 20.51
C THR A 371 14.65 15.18 19.52
N ASP A 372 13.50 15.06 18.85
CA ASP A 372 12.96 16.06 17.93
C ASP A 372 11.96 16.97 18.67
N ARG A 373 12.25 18.27 18.69
CA ARG A 373 11.52 19.29 19.48
C ARG A 373 10.04 19.44 19.08
N GLY A 374 9.66 19.01 17.87
CA GLY A 374 8.28 19.11 17.39
C GLY A 374 7.45 17.87 17.70
N ALA A 375 7.75 16.78 17.00
CA ALA A 375 6.95 15.56 17.04
C ALA A 375 7.14 14.73 18.33
N GLY A 376 8.10 15.01 19.19
CA GLY A 376 8.20 14.31 20.47
C GLY A 376 7.10 14.72 21.46
N ARG A 377 6.63 15.97 21.41
CA ARG A 377 5.87 16.58 22.50
C ARG A 377 4.49 15.96 22.74
N PHE A 378 3.73 15.61 21.70
CA PHE A 378 2.41 15.02 21.96
C PHE A 378 2.51 13.60 22.54
N LEU A 379 3.63 12.87 22.32
CA LEU A 379 3.85 11.55 22.94
C LEU A 379 4.06 11.66 24.45
N LEU A 380 4.44 12.83 24.96
CA LEU A 380 4.58 13.04 26.41
C LEU A 380 3.26 12.84 27.14
N ASN A 381 2.16 13.21 26.49
CA ASN A 381 0.81 13.20 27.06
C ASN A 381 0.06 11.90 26.73
N GLU A 382 0.72 10.94 26.07
CA GLU A 382 0.14 9.63 25.79
C GLU A 382 0.39 8.67 26.95
N PRO A 383 -0.64 7.91 27.37
CA PRO A 383 -0.48 6.89 28.38
C PRO A 383 0.34 5.73 27.83
N LEU A 384 1.50 5.49 28.42
CA LEU A 384 2.43 4.42 28.05
C LEU A 384 2.65 3.41 29.17
N PHE A 385 2.16 3.70 30.38
CA PHE A 385 2.31 2.87 31.56
C PHE A 385 1.02 2.84 32.38
N PHE A 386 1.08 2.11 33.48
CA PHE A 386 0.10 2.16 34.54
C PHE A 386 0.77 2.48 35.87
N ASP A 387 0.07 3.20 36.73
CA ASP A 387 0.45 3.31 38.14
C ASP A 387 0.20 1.98 38.87
N ASP A 388 0.59 1.93 40.13
CA ASP A 388 0.38 0.77 40.98
C ASP A 388 -1.10 0.45 41.27
N GLN A 389 -2.06 1.25 40.82
CA GLN A 389 -3.51 1.00 40.88
C GLN A 389 -4.10 0.60 39.51
N GLY A 390 -3.27 0.45 38.47
CA GLY A 390 -3.73 0.17 37.11
C GLY A 390 -4.30 1.38 36.38
N ARG A 391 -4.08 2.61 36.87
CA ARG A 391 -4.48 3.85 36.18
C ARG A 391 -3.42 4.22 35.14
N PRO A 392 -3.80 4.64 33.93
CA PRO A 392 -2.82 4.99 32.91
C PRO A 392 -1.93 6.16 33.34
N LEU A 393 -0.61 6.03 33.12
CA LEU A 393 0.38 7.09 33.33
C LEU A 393 1.02 7.49 32.00
N THR A 394 1.23 8.79 31.85
CA THR A 394 1.92 9.41 30.71
C THR A 394 3.41 9.60 31.01
N LEU A 395 4.20 10.02 30.02
CA LEU A 395 5.60 10.40 30.27
C LEU A 395 5.68 11.74 31.02
N GLU A 396 4.75 12.66 30.79
CA GLU A 396 4.65 13.91 31.54
C GLU A 396 4.46 13.66 33.04
N ASP A 397 3.70 12.61 33.41
CA ASP A 397 3.54 12.21 34.81
C ASP A 397 4.83 11.65 35.40
N VAL A 398 5.55 10.81 34.64
CA VAL A 398 6.64 9.97 35.15
C VAL A 398 8.01 10.67 35.13
N LEU A 399 8.29 11.50 34.13
CA LEU A 399 9.62 12.12 33.96
C LEU A 399 10.03 13.09 35.10
N PRO A 400 9.12 13.89 35.69
CA PRO A 400 9.44 14.75 36.82
C PRO A 400 9.73 14.00 38.13
N MET A 401 9.39 12.71 38.22
CA MET A 401 9.54 11.94 39.45
C MET A 401 11.03 11.79 39.81
N LYS A 402 11.42 12.29 41.00
CA LYS A 402 12.81 12.17 41.49
C LYS A 402 13.22 10.70 41.60
N GLN A 403 12.33 9.86 42.12
CA GLN A 403 12.52 8.42 42.28
C GLN A 403 11.32 7.70 41.65
N ILE A 404 11.61 6.78 40.73
CA ILE A 404 10.61 5.89 40.14
C ILE A 404 10.80 4.52 40.77
N CYS A 405 9.76 4.00 41.40
CA CYS A 405 9.76 2.65 41.96
C CYS A 405 8.91 1.74 41.09
N PHE A 406 9.43 0.58 40.72
CA PHE A 406 8.71 -0.41 39.94
C PHE A 406 8.02 -1.42 40.84
N TRP A 407 6.74 -1.68 40.58
CA TRP A 407 5.95 -2.71 41.26
C TRP A 407 5.80 -3.93 40.35
N GLY A 408 6.49 -5.03 40.65
CA GLY A 408 6.43 -6.27 39.87
C GLY A 408 5.29 -7.22 40.25
N GLY A 409 4.27 -6.76 40.98
CA GLY A 409 3.14 -7.61 41.38
C GLY A 409 2.28 -8.03 40.18
N SER A 410 1.66 -9.21 40.25
CA SER A 410 0.75 -9.70 39.21
C SER A 410 -0.62 -9.02 39.19
N ALA A 411 -0.90 -8.20 40.20
CA ALA A 411 -2.07 -7.36 40.37
C ALA A 411 -1.63 -5.97 40.88
N PRO A 412 -2.50 -4.95 40.77
CA PRO A 412 -2.24 -3.64 41.35
C PRO A 412 -1.94 -3.75 42.86
N ALA A 413 -1.12 -2.83 43.37
CA ALA A 413 -0.85 -2.72 44.80
C ALA A 413 -2.14 -2.42 45.57
N SER A 414 -2.27 -2.93 46.79
CA SER A 414 -3.42 -2.64 47.65
C SER A 414 -3.42 -1.21 48.21
N VAL A 415 -2.25 -0.55 48.22
CA VAL A 415 -2.07 0.82 48.71
C VAL A 415 -1.28 1.61 47.67
N HIS A 416 -1.87 2.70 47.19
CA HIS A 416 -1.24 3.61 46.24
C HIS A 416 -0.01 4.29 46.84
N GLN A 417 1.11 4.25 46.13
CA GLN A 417 2.29 5.04 46.43
C GLN A 417 2.62 5.99 45.28
N PRO A 418 2.70 7.32 45.52
CA PRO A 418 3.15 8.27 44.52
C PRO A 418 4.52 7.88 43.97
N GLY A 419 4.70 7.97 42.65
CA GLY A 419 5.97 7.61 42.01
C GLY A 419 6.16 6.12 41.71
N ARG A 420 5.15 5.29 41.99
CA ARG A 420 5.20 3.85 41.72
C ARG A 420 4.54 3.51 40.37
N VAL A 421 5.31 2.89 39.50
CA VAL A 421 4.88 2.40 38.18
C VAL A 421 4.68 0.89 38.25
N TRP A 422 3.55 0.39 37.74
CA TRP A 422 3.31 -1.05 37.65
C TRP A 422 4.16 -1.64 36.53
N GLU A 423 5.13 -2.48 36.92
CA GLU A 423 6.01 -3.18 36.01
C GLU A 423 5.27 -4.39 35.44
N LEU A 424 4.59 -4.14 34.32
CA LEU A 424 3.91 -5.19 33.58
C LEU A 424 4.87 -5.87 32.60
N SER A 425 6.04 -5.29 32.31
CA SER A 425 7.06 -5.89 31.46
C SER A 425 8.46 -5.57 31.94
N GLN A 426 9.38 -6.51 31.79
CA GLN A 426 10.82 -6.30 32.03
C GLN A 426 11.42 -5.18 31.14
N THR A 427 10.72 -4.78 30.08
CA THR A 427 11.13 -3.67 29.22
C THR A 427 10.71 -2.29 29.76
N ASP A 428 9.82 -2.22 30.75
CA ASP A 428 9.33 -0.94 31.31
C ASP A 428 10.46 -0.13 31.96
N PRO A 429 11.32 -0.71 32.84
CA PRO A 429 12.43 0.04 33.44
C PRO A 429 13.47 0.47 32.42
N VAL A 430 13.79 -0.39 31.45
CA VAL A 430 14.76 -0.11 30.39
C VAL A 430 14.28 1.06 29.53
N PHE A 431 13.01 1.03 29.09
CA PHE A 431 12.43 2.11 28.30
C PHE A 431 12.46 3.45 29.07
N LEU A 432 12.00 3.49 30.32
CA LEU A 432 12.02 4.73 31.12
C LEU A 432 13.43 5.26 31.35
N HIS A 433 14.40 4.37 31.58
CA HIS A 433 15.80 4.76 31.73
C HIS A 433 16.33 5.46 30.47
N ILE A 434 16.07 4.89 29.28
CA ILE A 434 16.49 5.49 27.99
C ILE A 434 15.80 6.84 27.77
N ILE A 435 14.52 6.96 28.08
CA ILE A 435 13.79 8.22 27.88
C ILE A 435 14.32 9.31 28.82
N ARG A 436 14.58 8.99 30.09
CA ARG A 436 15.14 9.96 31.06
C ARG A 436 16.53 10.43 30.65
N SER A 437 17.41 9.53 30.22
CA SER A 437 18.77 9.91 29.80
C SER A 437 18.74 10.84 28.58
N ARG A 438 17.83 10.60 27.63
CA ARG A 438 17.62 11.50 26.46
C ARG A 438 17.03 12.85 26.85
N ASN A 439 16.05 12.87 27.76
CA ASN A 439 15.43 14.11 28.21
C ASN A 439 16.39 15.01 29.00
N LEU A 440 17.26 14.42 29.83
CA LEU A 440 18.28 15.18 30.58
C LEU A 440 19.36 15.78 29.67
N ALA A 441 19.62 15.18 28.50
CA ALA A 441 20.59 15.69 27.53
C ALA A 441 20.04 16.86 26.68
N CYS A 442 18.72 17.04 26.64
CA CYS A 442 18.04 18.15 25.99
C CYS A 442 16.87 18.59 26.87
N PRO A 443 17.14 19.23 28.03
CA PRO A 443 16.07 19.78 28.84
C PRO A 443 15.32 20.76 27.94
N TYR A 444 14.01 20.57 27.82
CA TYR A 444 13.16 21.45 27.04
C TYR A 444 13.53 22.90 27.37
N GLY A 445 14.20 23.58 26.44
CA GLY A 445 14.48 24.99 26.59
C GLY A 445 13.12 25.68 26.73
N THR A 446 12.90 26.23 27.92
CA THR A 446 11.77 27.12 28.23
C THR A 446 11.76 28.30 27.28
#